data_AF-A0A952WU48-F1
#
_entry.id   AF-A0A952WU48-F1
#
_cell.length_a   1.000
_cell.length_b   1.000
_cell.length_c   1.000
_cell.angle_alpha   90.00
_cell.angle_beta   90.00
_cell.angle_gamma   90.00
#
_symmetry.space_group_name_H-M   'P 1'
#
loop_
_entity.id
_entity.type
_entity.pdbx_description
1 polymer ?
#
loop_
_entity_poly.entity_id
_entity_poly.type
_entity_poly.pdbx_seq_one_letter_code
_entity_poly.pdbx_strand_id
1 'polypeptide(L)'
;MRLSRRSGRGGAAVAIVIALVVLQLVVVGMVIAGSREQSLGVPRAESLRSLYAAEAGAQMAMRELAVGSDEDGDGAIGSISADGQSGTGPLLLGSRISTQLQSTGPDSGEIVARAQATRAHRQVRVAYSIPATGGSGGGAGLAAEFFALGAAPSTLASVNWNASPSAVGPIPYFNFASASSSSYRFWNSGPTTRYGIRYRGSIAIPQTGAWTFSLGSDAGSRLLIGGAQVIDHDGLHTFSAKTGTLNLAAGSHDLEVLYFEDTGNHGLTLAWQGPGVATATTVPPSALSNGSGFAVEFPPIALADTLYIWGDNTANAASIDGFSAAAGSYGGANVLTDRLLVATNATGSQRVQMTQRARINGSLHIGPGGNPASVVALYTNAQITGGSSARPVAVGIHRHLDPWQTMPASSGSITYNSSQTISTNRTFQDLSVWGNNTVITISGNVIIRCTGNFQIGDGVRFELAEGASLALFIAGDVSVYKQARVNFNTGDPSRCWLFMSGDDRRLLMADQAKLVAHVRNPYGSLEMEGFGGPGSELYGTYHGRTMMIRDQARFHGDVSLYESSGGGGGNGSGGSPTITAWSLEP
;
A
#
# COMPACT_ATOMS: atom_id res chain seq x y z
N MET A 1 -38.89 37.10 -100.28
CA MET A 1 -39.30 35.86 -99.59
C MET A 1 -38.90 35.98 -98.11
N ARG A 2 -39.87 36.21 -97.22
CA ARG A 2 -39.68 36.17 -95.75
C ARG A 2 -39.65 34.70 -95.31
N LEU A 3 -38.56 34.23 -94.71
CA LEU A 3 -38.52 32.97 -93.97
C LEU A 3 -38.41 33.27 -92.47
N SER A 4 -39.37 32.72 -91.73
CA SER A 4 -39.71 33.11 -90.37
C SER A 4 -38.75 32.50 -89.34
N ARG A 5 -38.19 33.31 -88.45
CA ARG A 5 -37.55 32.83 -87.21
C ARG A 5 -38.63 32.32 -86.26
N ARG A 6 -38.79 31.00 -86.14
CA ARG A 6 -39.61 30.38 -85.08
C ARG A 6 -38.73 29.93 -83.91
N SER A 7 -38.82 30.73 -82.85
CA SER A 7 -38.83 30.36 -81.42
C SER A 7 -37.79 29.38 -80.88
N GLY A 8 -36.66 29.90 -80.40
CA GLY A 8 -35.80 29.30 -79.38
C GLY A 8 -36.41 29.31 -77.96
N ARG A 9 -37.74 29.37 -77.83
CA ARG A 9 -38.46 29.38 -76.54
C ARG A 9 -38.85 27.97 -76.06
N GLY A 10 -38.93 26.99 -76.95
CA GLY A 10 -39.28 25.60 -76.60
C GLY A 10 -38.18 24.84 -75.87
N GLY A 11 -36.92 24.97 -76.30
CA GLY A 11 -35.78 24.31 -75.65
C GLY A 11 -35.50 24.84 -74.24
N ALA A 12 -35.66 26.16 -74.03
CA ALA A 12 -35.52 26.76 -72.71
C ALA A 12 -36.62 26.31 -71.74
N ALA A 13 -37.88 26.19 -72.21
CA ALA A 13 -38.98 25.69 -71.39
C ALA A 13 -38.78 24.23 -70.98
N VAL A 14 -38.33 23.37 -71.90
CA VAL A 14 -38.04 21.96 -71.60
C VAL A 14 -36.86 21.82 -70.62
N ALA A 15 -35.80 22.62 -70.79
CA ALA A 15 -34.67 22.62 -69.85
C ALA A 15 -35.08 23.07 -68.43
N ILE A 16 -35.97 24.07 -68.31
CA ILE A 16 -36.50 24.51 -67.03
C ILE A 16 -37.36 23.43 -66.38
N VAL A 17 -38.20 22.73 -67.14
CA VAL A 17 -39.03 21.63 -66.60
C VAL A 17 -38.14 20.47 -66.13
N ILE A 18 -37.10 20.10 -66.89
CA ILE A 18 -36.15 19.07 -66.47
C ILE A 18 -35.41 19.51 -65.20
N ALA A 19 -34.94 20.76 -65.13
CA ALA A 19 -34.28 21.28 -63.94
C ALA A 19 -35.20 21.29 -62.71
N LEU A 20 -36.48 21.63 -62.87
CA LEU A 20 -37.47 21.59 -61.80
C LEU A 20 -37.76 20.15 -61.34
N VAL A 21 -37.89 19.19 -62.26
CA VAL A 21 -38.08 17.78 -61.91
C VAL A 21 -36.87 17.21 -61.19
N VAL A 22 -35.64 17.55 -61.63
CA VAL A 22 -34.41 17.13 -60.96
C VAL A 22 -34.33 17.76 -59.57
N LEU A 23 -34.64 19.06 -59.42
CA LEU A 23 -34.68 19.72 -58.11
C LEU A 23 -35.71 19.05 -57.19
N GLN A 24 -36.88 18.68 -57.71
CA GLN A 24 -37.94 18.03 -56.94
C GLN A 24 -37.56 16.62 -56.51
N LEU A 25 -36.85 15.86 -57.35
CA LEU A 25 -36.28 14.57 -57.00
C LEU A 25 -35.17 14.69 -55.94
N VAL A 26 -34.34 15.73 -56.01
CA VAL A 26 -33.33 16.03 -54.97
C VAL A 26 -34.01 16.36 -53.63
N VAL A 27 -35.05 17.18 -53.63
CA VAL A 27 -35.81 17.53 -52.42
C VAL A 27 -36.50 16.30 -51.82
N VAL A 28 -37.14 15.46 -52.65
CA VAL A 28 -37.74 14.19 -52.18
C VAL A 28 -36.67 13.25 -51.65
N GLY A 29 -35.51 13.16 -52.31
CA GLY A 29 -34.35 12.40 -51.83
C GLY A 29 -33.86 12.88 -50.46
N MET A 30 -33.78 14.19 -50.24
CA MET A 30 -33.40 14.80 -48.95
C MET A 30 -34.44 14.55 -47.87
N VAL A 31 -35.74 14.63 -48.17
CA VAL A 31 -36.82 14.33 -47.21
C VAL A 31 -36.85 12.84 -46.85
N ILE A 32 -36.64 11.94 -47.81
CA ILE A 32 -36.55 10.50 -47.56
C ILE A 32 -35.28 10.16 -46.75
N ALA A 33 -34.15 10.80 -47.04
CA ALA A 33 -32.93 10.65 -46.24
C ALA A 33 -33.12 11.18 -44.81
N GLY A 34 -33.69 12.38 -44.65
CA GLY A 34 -33.94 12.98 -43.33
C GLY A 34 -34.98 12.23 -42.49
N SER A 35 -36.02 11.67 -43.11
CA SER A 35 -37.02 10.82 -42.43
C SER A 35 -36.45 9.46 -42.01
N ARG A 36 -35.53 8.86 -42.80
CA ARG A 36 -34.78 7.67 -42.38
C ARG A 36 -33.88 7.97 -41.17
N GLU A 37 -33.21 9.12 -41.15
CA GLU A 37 -32.39 9.54 -40.01
C GLU A 37 -33.21 9.81 -38.75
N GLN A 38 -34.39 10.44 -38.86
CA GLN A 38 -35.31 10.61 -37.73
C GLN A 38 -35.92 9.27 -37.26
N SER A 39 -36.19 8.32 -38.16
CA SER A 39 -36.72 6.99 -37.82
C SER A 39 -35.72 6.12 -37.04
N LEU A 40 -34.42 6.38 -37.19
CA LEU A 40 -33.34 5.68 -36.49
C LEU A 40 -32.89 6.39 -35.20
N GLY A 41 -33.19 7.68 -35.05
CA GLY A 41 -32.80 8.48 -33.88
C GLY A 41 -33.47 8.00 -32.59
N VAL A 42 -34.77 7.71 -32.63
CA VAL A 42 -35.54 7.25 -31.45
C VAL A 42 -35.11 5.85 -30.99
N PRO A 43 -35.00 4.83 -31.87
CA PRO A 43 -34.50 3.51 -31.47
C PRO A 43 -33.04 3.54 -30.98
N ARG A 44 -32.18 4.40 -31.53
CA ARG A 44 -30.79 4.56 -31.07
C ARG A 44 -30.73 5.19 -29.68
N ALA A 45 -31.54 6.22 -29.42
CA ALA A 45 -31.64 6.84 -28.10
C ALA A 45 -32.22 5.86 -27.06
N GLU A 46 -33.26 5.09 -27.40
CA GLU A 46 -33.82 4.05 -26.52
C GLU A 46 -32.82 2.91 -26.27
N SER A 47 -32.07 2.50 -27.29
CA SER A 47 -31.00 1.52 -27.18
C SER A 47 -29.86 1.99 -26.27
N LEU A 48 -29.48 3.27 -26.33
CA LEU A 48 -28.43 3.82 -25.46
C LEU A 48 -28.92 3.93 -24.02
N ARG A 49 -30.16 4.38 -23.81
CA ARG A 49 -30.76 4.46 -22.47
C ARG A 49 -30.91 3.10 -21.81
N SER A 50 -31.36 2.09 -22.56
CA SER A 50 -31.44 0.71 -22.07
C SER A 50 -30.05 0.13 -21.79
N LEU A 51 -29.04 0.44 -22.61
CA LEU A 51 -27.66 0.03 -22.32
C LEU A 51 -27.15 0.63 -21.00
N TYR A 52 -27.22 1.96 -20.84
CA TYR A 52 -26.77 2.61 -19.60
C TYR A 52 -27.57 2.17 -18.38
N ALA A 53 -28.87 1.88 -18.54
CA ALA A 53 -29.70 1.32 -17.48
C ALA A 53 -29.24 -0.11 -17.10
N ALA A 54 -28.92 -0.96 -18.07
CA ALA A 54 -28.40 -2.31 -17.81
C ALA A 54 -27.00 -2.26 -17.16
N GLU A 55 -26.12 -1.36 -17.58
CA GLU A 55 -24.81 -1.15 -16.96
C GLU A 55 -24.92 -0.68 -15.50
N ALA A 56 -25.79 0.30 -15.24
CA ALA A 56 -26.05 0.77 -13.88
C ALA A 56 -26.60 -0.35 -12.99
N GLY A 57 -27.50 -1.19 -13.54
CA GLY A 57 -28.00 -2.36 -12.84
C GLY A 57 -26.91 -3.37 -12.51
N ALA A 58 -26.03 -3.68 -13.46
CA ALA A 58 -24.89 -4.56 -13.23
C ALA A 58 -23.93 -3.99 -12.19
N GLN A 59 -23.68 -2.68 -12.20
CA GLN A 59 -22.81 -2.02 -11.22
C GLN A 59 -23.38 -2.06 -9.79
N MET A 60 -24.68 -1.83 -9.63
CA MET A 60 -25.35 -1.93 -8.35
C MET A 60 -25.36 -3.37 -7.83
N ALA A 61 -25.69 -4.36 -8.66
CA ALA A 61 -25.58 -5.77 -8.29
C ALA A 61 -24.14 -6.18 -7.90
N MET A 62 -23.13 -5.68 -8.61
CA MET A 62 -21.73 -5.88 -8.24
C MET A 62 -21.37 -5.21 -6.91
N ARG A 63 -21.95 -4.04 -6.63
CA ARG A 63 -21.74 -3.32 -5.37
C ARG A 63 -22.33 -4.09 -4.19
N GLU A 64 -23.53 -4.61 -4.33
CA GLU A 64 -24.15 -5.46 -3.30
C GLU A 64 -23.36 -6.74 -3.06
N LEU A 65 -22.89 -7.39 -4.12
CA LEU A 65 -21.99 -8.54 -4.00
C LEU A 65 -20.67 -8.17 -3.31
N ALA A 66 -20.15 -6.96 -3.56
CA ALA A 66 -18.92 -6.47 -2.94
C ALA A 66 -19.10 -6.08 -1.47
N VAL A 67 -20.28 -5.61 -1.07
CA VAL A 67 -20.59 -5.19 0.31
C VAL A 67 -21.18 -6.36 1.12
N GLY A 68 -21.75 -7.35 0.42
CA GLY A 68 -22.48 -8.48 0.98
C GLY A 68 -23.70 -8.09 1.81
N SER A 69 -24.34 -6.99 1.43
CA SER A 69 -25.62 -6.54 1.96
C SER A 69 -26.55 -6.18 0.82
N ASP A 70 -27.84 -6.48 1.00
CA ASP A 70 -28.93 -6.02 0.15
C ASP A 70 -29.08 -4.50 0.36
N GLU A 71 -28.65 -3.70 -0.62
CA GLU A 71 -28.62 -2.24 -0.52
C GLU A 71 -29.87 -1.60 -1.14
N ASP A 72 -30.50 -2.27 -2.11
CA ASP A 72 -31.71 -1.80 -2.78
C ASP A 72 -33.02 -2.27 -2.10
N GLY A 73 -32.91 -3.23 -1.18
CA GLY A 73 -34.00 -3.75 -0.36
C GLY A 73 -34.92 -4.73 -1.07
N ASP A 74 -34.47 -5.35 -2.17
CA ASP A 74 -35.26 -6.30 -2.95
C ASP A 74 -35.32 -7.72 -2.35
N GLY A 75 -34.58 -7.95 -1.27
CA GLY A 75 -34.54 -9.20 -0.51
C GLY A 75 -33.45 -10.18 -0.94
N ALA A 76 -32.59 -9.82 -1.89
CA ALA A 76 -31.47 -10.65 -2.34
C ALA A 76 -30.22 -9.83 -2.66
N ILE A 77 -29.05 -10.34 -2.26
CA ILE A 77 -27.76 -9.68 -2.53
C ILE A 77 -27.36 -9.95 -3.98
N GLY A 78 -27.04 -8.89 -4.73
CA GLY A 78 -26.54 -9.03 -6.10
C GLY A 78 -27.63 -9.17 -7.15
N SER A 79 -28.84 -8.68 -6.83
CA SER A 79 -29.96 -8.55 -7.75
C SER A 79 -30.52 -7.14 -7.72
N ILE A 80 -31.43 -6.87 -8.66
CA ILE A 80 -32.32 -5.72 -8.70
C ILE A 80 -33.61 -6.29 -9.23
N SER A 81 -34.65 -6.26 -8.41
CA SER A 81 -35.87 -7.02 -8.66
C SER A 81 -35.53 -8.51 -8.79
N ALA A 82 -35.36 -9.19 -7.65
CA ALA A 82 -35.03 -10.61 -7.53
C ALA A 82 -35.96 -11.61 -8.28
N ASP A 83 -37.00 -11.14 -8.96
CA ASP A 83 -37.87 -11.96 -9.82
C ASP A 83 -37.32 -12.18 -11.25
N GLY A 84 -36.23 -11.49 -11.62
CA GLY A 84 -35.56 -11.64 -12.90
C GLY A 84 -36.34 -11.09 -14.10
N GLN A 85 -37.49 -10.44 -13.87
CA GLN A 85 -38.36 -9.94 -14.93
C GLN A 85 -38.19 -8.43 -15.12
N SER A 86 -37.82 -7.98 -16.32
CA SER A 86 -37.68 -6.54 -16.59
C SER A 86 -39.02 -5.80 -16.61
N GLY A 87 -40.17 -6.48 -16.58
CA GLY A 87 -41.49 -5.84 -16.57
C GLY A 87 -41.90 -5.27 -15.21
N THR A 88 -41.30 -5.76 -14.12
CA THR A 88 -41.67 -5.51 -12.73
C THR A 88 -40.62 -4.72 -11.97
N GLY A 89 -39.41 -4.61 -12.50
CA GLY A 89 -38.31 -3.92 -11.83
C GLY A 89 -38.38 -2.38 -11.82
N PRO A 90 -37.41 -1.70 -11.19
CA PRO A 90 -37.39 -0.25 -11.05
C PRO A 90 -37.15 0.46 -12.40
N LEU A 91 -37.67 1.69 -12.51
CA LEU A 91 -37.46 2.54 -13.69
C LEU A 91 -36.19 3.39 -13.51
N LEU A 92 -35.23 3.22 -14.41
CA LEU A 92 -34.01 4.04 -14.49
C LEU A 92 -33.79 4.50 -15.93
N LEU A 93 -33.55 5.80 -16.12
CA LEU A 93 -33.35 6.42 -17.44
C LEU A 93 -34.46 6.10 -18.46
N GLY A 94 -35.69 5.85 -17.97
CA GLY A 94 -36.84 5.48 -18.79
C GLY A 94 -36.89 4.02 -19.25
N SER A 95 -35.98 3.18 -18.76
CA SER A 95 -35.99 1.72 -18.97
C SER A 95 -36.28 1.01 -17.66
N ARG A 96 -36.98 -0.12 -17.72
CA ARG A 96 -37.14 -1.01 -16.57
C ARG A 96 -35.96 -1.95 -16.49
N ILE A 97 -35.40 -2.15 -15.31
CA ILE A 97 -34.20 -2.98 -15.10
C ILE A 97 -34.56 -4.20 -14.27
N SER A 98 -34.01 -5.35 -14.61
CA SER A 98 -33.85 -6.47 -13.67
C SER A 98 -32.42 -6.98 -13.73
N THR A 99 -31.87 -7.42 -12.61
CA THR A 99 -30.61 -8.16 -12.60
C THR A 99 -30.79 -9.50 -11.91
N GLN A 100 -30.15 -10.52 -12.48
CA GLN A 100 -30.20 -11.87 -11.95
C GLN A 100 -28.80 -12.42 -11.81
N LEU A 101 -28.51 -12.96 -10.64
CA LEU A 101 -27.28 -13.70 -10.37
C LEU A 101 -27.43 -15.15 -10.86
N GLN A 102 -26.52 -15.58 -11.74
CA GLN A 102 -26.40 -16.97 -12.17
C GLN A 102 -25.09 -17.53 -11.62
N SER A 103 -25.14 -18.11 -10.42
CA SER A 103 -23.98 -18.71 -9.76
C SER A 103 -23.51 -19.95 -10.54
N THR A 104 -22.20 -20.02 -10.82
CA THR A 104 -21.51 -21.19 -11.39
C THR A 104 -20.66 -21.92 -10.34
N GLY A 105 -20.55 -21.35 -9.13
CA GLY A 105 -19.87 -21.90 -7.96
C GLY A 105 -20.02 -20.98 -6.73
N PRO A 106 -19.45 -21.32 -5.56
CA PRO A 106 -19.58 -20.53 -4.32
C PRO A 106 -19.08 -19.09 -4.46
N ASP A 107 -18.01 -18.89 -5.25
CA ASP A 107 -17.29 -17.63 -5.38
C ASP A 107 -17.22 -17.14 -6.84
N SER A 108 -18.05 -17.66 -7.75
CA SER A 108 -18.05 -17.23 -9.15
C SER A 108 -19.39 -17.44 -9.83
N GLY A 109 -19.68 -16.59 -10.81
CA GLY A 109 -20.92 -16.64 -11.57
C GLY A 109 -21.01 -15.55 -12.62
N GLU A 110 -22.21 -15.38 -13.15
CA GLU A 110 -22.55 -14.34 -14.11
C GLU A 110 -23.67 -13.46 -13.54
N ILE A 111 -23.49 -12.13 -13.60
CA ILE A 111 -24.57 -11.17 -13.38
C ILE A 111 -25.18 -10.89 -14.75
N VAL A 112 -26.47 -11.15 -14.86
CA VAL A 112 -27.25 -10.86 -16.06
C VAL A 112 -28.13 -9.65 -15.80
N ALA A 113 -27.72 -8.48 -16.29
CA ALA A 113 -28.49 -7.26 -16.19
C ALA A 113 -29.30 -7.03 -17.47
N ARG A 114 -30.62 -6.91 -17.34
CA ARG A 114 -31.57 -6.71 -18.43
C ARG A 114 -32.20 -5.34 -18.27
N ALA A 115 -32.27 -4.58 -19.35
CA ALA A 115 -33.01 -3.33 -19.39
C ALA A 115 -33.96 -3.29 -20.58
N GLN A 116 -35.19 -2.86 -20.32
CA GLN A 116 -36.25 -2.77 -21.31
C GLN A 116 -36.80 -1.34 -21.38
N ALA A 117 -36.59 -0.70 -22.53
CA ALA A 117 -37.30 0.49 -22.96
C ALA A 117 -38.49 0.09 -23.85
N THR A 118 -39.30 1.06 -24.28
CA THR A 118 -40.53 0.85 -25.06
C THR A 118 -40.34 -0.06 -26.29
N ARG A 119 -39.24 0.08 -27.03
CA ARG A 119 -38.93 -0.72 -28.23
C ARG A 119 -37.51 -1.31 -28.25
N ALA A 120 -36.73 -1.13 -27.20
CA ALA A 120 -35.35 -1.58 -27.12
C ALA A 120 -35.13 -2.43 -25.87
N HIS A 121 -34.47 -3.57 -26.06
CA HIS A 121 -34.04 -4.46 -25.00
C HIS A 121 -32.53 -4.56 -25.06
N ARG A 122 -31.88 -4.47 -23.90
CA ARG A 122 -30.43 -4.65 -23.80
C ARG A 122 -30.11 -5.58 -22.66
N GLN A 123 -29.10 -6.42 -22.89
CA GLN A 123 -28.59 -7.34 -21.90
C GLN A 123 -27.08 -7.14 -21.76
N VAL A 124 -26.65 -6.95 -20.53
CA VAL A 124 -25.24 -6.89 -20.15
C VAL A 124 -24.97 -8.11 -19.28
N ARG A 125 -23.96 -8.89 -19.68
CA ARG A 125 -23.47 -10.01 -18.91
C ARG A 125 -22.11 -9.67 -18.34
N VAL A 126 -22.00 -9.79 -17.02
CA VAL A 126 -20.76 -9.55 -16.30
C VAL A 126 -20.37 -10.85 -15.61
N ALA A 127 -19.28 -11.46 -16.08
CA ALA A 127 -18.68 -12.56 -15.36
C ALA A 127 -17.97 -12.00 -14.13
N TYR A 128 -18.37 -12.48 -12.95
CA TYR A 128 -17.73 -12.14 -11.69
C TYR A 128 -17.03 -13.37 -11.12
N SER A 129 -15.81 -13.15 -10.67
CA SER A 129 -15.16 -14.03 -9.71
C SER A 129 -14.98 -13.23 -8.44
N ILE A 130 -15.57 -13.71 -7.35
CA ILE A 130 -15.11 -13.38 -6.02
C ILE A 130 -13.78 -14.14 -5.90
N PRO A 131 -12.64 -13.46 -5.75
CA PRO A 131 -11.39 -14.16 -5.49
C PRO A 131 -11.64 -15.05 -4.27
N ALA A 132 -11.33 -16.35 -4.38
CA ALA A 132 -11.34 -17.23 -3.23
C ALA A 132 -10.66 -16.51 -2.08
N THR A 133 -11.18 -16.64 -0.85
CA THR A 133 -10.60 -16.07 0.37
C THR A 133 -9.29 -16.78 0.74
N GLY A 134 -8.33 -16.73 -0.19
CA GLY A 134 -6.99 -17.25 -0.15
C GLY A 134 -6.06 -16.23 -0.80
N GLY A 135 -5.60 -15.28 0.03
CA GLY A 135 -4.33 -14.56 -0.10
C GLY A 135 -4.14 -13.60 -1.28
N SER A 136 -4.15 -12.29 -1.02
CA SER A 136 -3.19 -11.30 -1.54
C SER A 136 -3.54 -9.89 -1.01
N GLY A 137 -2.75 -9.37 -0.07
CA GLY A 137 -2.77 -7.96 0.31
C GLY A 137 -1.33 -7.48 0.45
N GLY A 138 -0.94 -6.42 -0.25
CA GLY A 138 0.44 -5.94 -0.30
C GLY A 138 0.68 -4.82 0.71
N GLY A 139 1.43 -5.09 1.78
CA GLY A 139 2.20 -4.07 2.46
C GLY A 139 3.46 -3.71 1.64
N ALA A 140 3.93 -2.46 1.74
CA ALA A 140 5.19 -2.06 1.11
C ALA A 140 6.39 -2.81 1.73
N GLY A 141 7.23 -3.42 0.89
CA GLY A 141 8.39 -4.22 1.27
C GLY A 141 8.37 -5.69 0.85
N LEU A 142 9.39 -6.47 1.19
CA LEU A 142 9.53 -7.90 0.93
C LEU A 142 9.47 -8.69 2.23
N ALA A 143 9.00 -9.93 2.17
CA ALA A 143 9.01 -10.88 3.25
C ALA A 143 10.43 -11.40 3.39
N ALA A 144 11.07 -11.13 4.53
CA ALA A 144 12.41 -11.58 4.83
C ALA A 144 12.36 -12.75 5.82
N GLU A 145 13.05 -13.83 5.48
CA GLU A 145 13.29 -14.98 6.34
C GLU A 145 14.80 -15.08 6.59
N PHE A 146 15.18 -15.16 7.85
CA PHE A 146 16.58 -15.19 8.28
C PHE A 146 16.92 -16.54 8.89
N PHE A 147 18.04 -17.13 8.48
CA PHE A 147 18.47 -18.46 8.88
C PHE A 147 19.85 -18.35 9.54
N ALA A 148 19.94 -18.56 10.86
CA ALA A 148 21.22 -18.72 11.53
C ALA A 148 21.80 -20.12 11.24
N LEU A 149 23.06 -20.20 10.83
CA LEU A 149 23.68 -21.46 10.39
C LEU A 149 24.70 -21.94 11.42
N GLY A 150 24.61 -23.22 11.79
CA GLY A 150 25.57 -23.87 12.69
C GLY A 150 26.89 -24.27 12.02
N ALA A 151 26.92 -24.33 10.69
CA ALA A 151 28.08 -24.70 9.87
C ALA A 151 28.38 -23.61 8.84
N ALA A 152 29.63 -23.55 8.37
CA ALA A 152 30.07 -22.60 7.35
C ALA A 152 29.39 -22.91 6.00
N PRO A 153 28.62 -21.98 5.43
CA PRO A 153 28.06 -22.14 4.09
C PRO A 153 29.15 -21.91 3.02
N SER A 154 29.06 -22.61 1.90
CA SER A 154 29.92 -22.38 0.72
C SER A 154 29.15 -22.05 -0.55
N THR A 155 27.84 -22.34 -0.55
CA THR A 155 26.89 -22.12 -1.64
C THR A 155 25.50 -21.91 -1.05
N LEU A 156 24.55 -21.41 -1.85
CA LEU A 156 23.14 -21.30 -1.48
C LEU A 156 22.52 -22.66 -1.14
N ALA A 157 23.06 -23.76 -1.69
CA ALA A 157 22.64 -25.13 -1.34
C ALA A 157 23.05 -25.55 0.08
N SER A 158 23.99 -24.82 0.71
CA SER A 158 24.39 -25.05 2.11
C SER A 158 23.34 -24.58 3.12
N VAL A 159 22.40 -23.74 2.68
CA VAL A 159 21.29 -23.24 3.51
C VAL A 159 20.08 -24.15 3.34
N ASN A 160 19.56 -24.69 4.44
CA ASN A 160 18.30 -25.43 4.43
C ASN A 160 17.11 -24.46 4.40
N TRP A 161 16.72 -24.02 3.20
CA TRP A 161 15.60 -23.10 2.98
C TRP A 161 14.22 -23.65 3.36
N ASN A 162 14.12 -24.93 3.70
CA ASN A 162 12.91 -25.59 4.17
C ASN A 162 12.87 -25.73 5.70
N ALA A 163 13.95 -25.34 6.40
CA ALA A 163 13.95 -25.29 7.86
C ALA A 163 13.09 -24.11 8.37
N SER A 164 12.70 -24.16 9.64
CA SER A 164 12.08 -23.00 10.28
C SER A 164 13.10 -21.85 10.36
N PRO A 165 12.76 -20.64 9.89
CA PRO A 165 13.65 -19.48 9.98
C PRO A 165 13.87 -19.07 11.45
N SER A 166 15.07 -18.54 11.72
CA SER A 166 15.46 -18.01 13.04
C SER A 166 14.77 -16.69 13.37
N ALA A 167 14.44 -15.91 12.34
CA ALA A 167 13.61 -14.72 12.44
C ALA A 167 12.87 -14.51 11.13
N VAL A 168 11.71 -13.88 11.19
CA VAL A 168 10.95 -13.46 10.02
C VAL A 168 10.53 -12.02 10.18
N GLY A 169 10.52 -11.27 9.09
CA GLY A 169 9.86 -9.98 9.12
C GLY A 169 9.81 -9.29 7.76
N PRO A 170 8.99 -8.26 7.64
CA PRO A 170 8.85 -7.42 6.45
C PRO A 170 9.96 -6.36 6.27
N ILE A 171 10.70 -6.38 5.18
CA ILE A 171 11.72 -5.37 4.86
C ILE A 171 11.24 -4.41 3.76
N PRO A 172 11.18 -3.08 3.95
CA PRO A 172 10.69 -2.17 2.91
C PRO A 172 11.58 -2.18 1.65
N TYR A 173 12.88 -2.45 1.81
CA TYR A 173 13.87 -2.60 0.74
C TYR A 173 15.18 -3.15 1.34
N PHE A 174 16.10 -3.61 0.50
CA PHE A 174 17.47 -3.96 0.90
C PHE A 174 18.51 -3.36 -0.07
N ASN A 175 19.60 -2.83 0.49
CA ASN A 175 20.70 -2.16 -0.21
C ASN A 175 21.96 -2.06 0.70
N PHE A 176 22.44 -3.19 1.18
CA PHE A 176 23.60 -3.30 2.05
C PHE A 176 24.89 -3.29 1.23
N ALA A 177 25.43 -2.11 0.94
CA ALA A 177 26.76 -1.98 0.34
C ALA A 177 27.82 -2.28 1.42
N SER A 178 28.45 -3.46 1.35
CA SER A 178 29.58 -3.94 2.16
C SER A 178 29.73 -3.29 3.55
N ALA A 179 29.14 -3.90 4.58
CA ALA A 179 29.39 -3.49 5.96
C ALA A 179 30.81 -3.88 6.38
N SER A 180 31.69 -2.89 6.55
CA SER A 180 33.13 -3.07 6.79
C SER A 180 33.51 -3.37 8.24
N SER A 181 32.66 -4.06 9.02
CA SER A 181 33.06 -4.49 10.36
C SER A 181 32.33 -5.74 10.86
N SER A 182 33.06 -6.58 11.58
CA SER A 182 32.61 -7.81 12.23
C SER A 182 31.56 -7.60 13.35
N SER A 183 31.22 -6.35 13.67
CA SER A 183 30.19 -5.97 14.65
C SER A 183 28.81 -5.77 14.02
N TYR A 184 28.73 -5.63 12.69
CA TYR A 184 27.46 -5.43 11.99
C TYR A 184 26.68 -6.73 11.87
N ARG A 185 25.39 -6.66 12.21
CA ARG A 185 24.44 -7.75 12.03
C ARG A 185 23.49 -7.37 10.88
N PHE A 186 23.13 -8.36 10.06
CA PHE A 186 22.20 -8.16 8.94
C PHE A 186 20.75 -8.01 9.44
N TRP A 187 20.42 -8.63 10.58
CA TRP A 187 19.21 -8.37 11.37
C TRP A 187 19.54 -8.36 12.86
N ASN A 188 18.77 -7.63 13.67
CA ASN A 188 19.19 -7.26 15.03
C ASN A 188 19.47 -8.43 15.99
N SER A 189 18.69 -9.51 15.90
CA SER A 189 18.85 -10.72 16.73
C SER A 189 19.76 -11.78 16.09
N GLY A 190 20.33 -11.50 14.92
CA GLY A 190 21.10 -12.46 14.13
C GLY A 190 22.54 -12.62 14.58
N PRO A 191 23.25 -13.66 14.11
CA PRO A 191 24.70 -13.71 14.22
C PRO A 191 25.35 -12.69 13.27
N THR A 192 26.62 -12.35 13.54
CA THR A 192 27.43 -11.49 12.66
C THR A 192 28.09 -12.27 11.51
N THR A 193 28.02 -13.59 11.55
CA THR A 193 28.62 -14.55 10.61
C THR A 193 27.68 -15.73 10.43
N ARG A 194 27.81 -16.49 9.34
CA ARG A 194 27.10 -17.76 9.09
C ARG A 194 25.59 -17.62 9.15
N TYR A 195 25.05 -17.03 8.11
CA TYR A 195 23.61 -16.87 7.98
C TYR A 195 23.14 -16.95 6.54
N GLY A 196 21.87 -17.30 6.35
CA GLY A 196 21.15 -17.22 5.09
C GLY A 196 20.00 -16.23 5.20
N ILE A 197 19.65 -15.58 4.10
CA ILE A 197 18.52 -14.68 4.00
C ILE A 197 17.75 -14.99 2.73
N ARG A 198 16.43 -15.11 2.87
CA ARG A 198 15.50 -15.22 1.74
C ARG A 198 14.55 -14.04 1.78
N TYR A 199 14.55 -13.24 0.72
CA TYR A 199 13.55 -12.22 0.47
C TYR A 199 12.55 -12.74 -0.55
N ARG A 200 11.26 -12.58 -0.29
CA ARG A 200 10.17 -12.94 -1.19
C ARG A 200 9.15 -11.84 -1.26
N GLY A 201 8.59 -11.59 -2.43
CA GLY A 201 7.51 -10.64 -2.59
C GLY A 201 7.24 -10.40 -4.05
N SER A 202 6.91 -9.16 -4.40
CA SER A 202 6.72 -8.74 -5.76
C SER A 202 7.43 -7.41 -6.02
N ILE A 203 7.82 -7.22 -7.28
CA ILE A 203 8.42 -6.01 -7.81
C ILE A 203 7.50 -5.37 -8.86
N ALA A 204 7.17 -4.09 -8.68
CA ALA A 204 6.37 -3.31 -9.60
C ALA A 204 7.23 -2.72 -10.72
N ILE A 205 6.97 -3.14 -11.95
CA ILE A 205 7.65 -2.67 -13.16
C ILE A 205 6.82 -1.53 -13.78
N PRO A 206 7.36 -0.31 -13.88
CA PRO A 206 6.59 0.86 -14.30
C PRO A 206 6.27 0.89 -15.79
N GLN A 207 7.12 0.28 -16.62
CA GLN A 207 7.01 0.30 -18.08
C GLN A 207 7.45 -1.03 -18.69
N THR A 208 6.66 -1.51 -19.66
CA THR A 208 7.00 -2.71 -20.43
C THR A 208 8.30 -2.51 -21.21
N GLY A 209 9.22 -3.47 -21.11
CA GLY A 209 10.45 -3.50 -21.91
C GLY A 209 11.58 -4.31 -21.27
N ALA A 210 12.80 -4.08 -21.74
CA ALA A 210 13.99 -4.77 -21.25
C ALA A 210 14.51 -4.10 -19.96
N TRP A 211 14.50 -4.85 -18.86
CA TRP A 211 15.02 -4.42 -17.57
C TRP A 211 16.30 -5.18 -17.22
N THR A 212 17.34 -4.45 -16.86
CA THR A 212 18.61 -5.00 -16.37
C THR A 212 18.69 -4.83 -14.86
N PHE A 213 18.81 -5.93 -14.15
CA PHE A 213 19.03 -5.97 -12.70
C PHE A 213 20.52 -6.11 -12.41
N SER A 214 20.96 -5.56 -11.28
CA SER A 214 22.30 -5.73 -10.73
C SER A 214 22.17 -6.18 -9.28
N LEU A 215 22.70 -7.36 -8.96
CA LEU A 215 22.71 -7.94 -7.63
C LEU A 215 24.15 -7.96 -7.13
N GLY A 216 24.47 -7.11 -6.16
CA GLY A 216 25.77 -7.07 -5.49
C GLY A 216 25.75 -7.89 -4.21
N SER A 217 26.71 -8.78 -3.99
CA SER A 217 26.78 -9.54 -2.74
C SER A 217 28.20 -9.92 -2.30
N ASP A 218 28.33 -10.11 -0.99
CA ASP A 218 29.43 -10.78 -0.27
C ASP A 218 28.77 -11.57 0.86
N ALA A 219 28.65 -12.89 0.84
CA ALA A 219 29.06 -13.86 -0.18
C ALA A 219 27.97 -14.12 -1.26
N GLY A 220 27.55 -15.38 -1.45
CA GLY A 220 26.78 -15.80 -2.62
C GLY A 220 25.30 -15.40 -2.59
N SER A 221 24.75 -15.10 -3.77
CA SER A 221 23.35 -14.68 -3.94
C SER A 221 22.71 -15.11 -5.26
N ARG A 222 21.38 -15.04 -5.33
CA ARG A 222 20.58 -15.36 -6.52
C ARG A 222 19.32 -14.49 -6.57
N LEU A 223 18.95 -14.03 -7.77
CA LEU A 223 17.71 -13.29 -8.03
C LEU A 223 16.83 -14.08 -8.99
N LEU A 224 15.56 -14.26 -8.61
CA LEU A 224 14.49 -14.78 -9.45
C LEU A 224 13.39 -13.74 -9.61
N ILE A 225 12.88 -13.58 -10.83
CA ILE A 225 11.73 -12.72 -11.14
C ILE A 225 10.70 -13.52 -11.95
N GLY A 226 9.46 -13.57 -11.49
CA GLY A 226 8.41 -14.40 -12.11
C GLY A 226 8.79 -15.89 -12.16
N GLY A 227 9.57 -16.35 -11.19
CA GLY A 227 10.13 -17.71 -11.16
C GLY A 227 11.34 -17.95 -12.10
N ALA A 228 11.67 -17.01 -12.99
CA ALA A 228 12.84 -17.13 -13.85
C ALA A 228 14.11 -16.70 -13.10
N GLN A 229 15.16 -17.52 -13.13
CA GLN A 229 16.48 -17.14 -12.61
C GLN A 229 17.09 -16.05 -13.49
N VAL A 230 17.18 -14.83 -12.97
CA VAL A 230 17.73 -13.66 -13.68
C VAL A 230 19.22 -13.52 -13.42
N ILE A 231 19.65 -13.74 -12.16
CA ILE A 231 21.06 -13.64 -11.75
C ILE A 231 21.41 -14.83 -10.88
N ASP A 232 22.53 -15.49 -11.18
CA ASP A 232 23.16 -16.51 -10.34
C ASP A 232 24.58 -16.06 -9.96
N HIS A 233 24.76 -15.66 -8.71
CA HIS A 233 26.00 -15.18 -8.13
C HIS A 233 26.35 -16.02 -6.89
N ASP A 234 26.19 -17.33 -7.00
CA ASP A 234 26.45 -18.28 -5.92
C ASP A 234 27.96 -18.57 -5.75
N GLY A 235 28.33 -19.06 -4.57
CA GLY A 235 29.70 -19.36 -4.15
C GLY A 235 30.29 -18.33 -3.19
N LEU A 236 31.46 -18.66 -2.63
CA LEU A 236 32.24 -17.72 -1.80
C LEU A 236 32.99 -16.72 -2.68
N HIS A 237 32.81 -15.44 -2.42
CA HIS A 237 33.53 -14.35 -3.07
C HIS A 237 33.38 -13.07 -2.24
N THR A 238 34.34 -12.15 -2.37
CA THR A 238 34.20 -10.80 -1.82
C THR A 238 33.11 -10.00 -2.54
N PHE A 239 32.72 -8.86 -1.97
CA PHE A 239 31.69 -7.98 -2.54
C PHE A 239 31.92 -7.69 -4.02
N SER A 240 31.01 -8.19 -4.85
CA SER A 240 30.98 -7.98 -6.30
C SER A 240 29.54 -8.06 -6.80
N ALA A 241 29.26 -7.44 -7.94
CA ALA A 241 27.93 -7.44 -8.54
C ALA A 241 27.88 -8.20 -9.86
N LYS A 242 26.79 -8.93 -10.07
CA LYS A 242 26.40 -9.49 -11.37
C LYS A 242 25.16 -8.82 -11.88
N THR A 243 25.03 -8.76 -13.21
CA THR A 243 23.85 -8.24 -13.88
C THR A 243 23.12 -9.33 -14.64
N GLY A 244 21.81 -9.13 -14.83
CA GLY A 244 20.96 -9.99 -15.65
C GLY A 244 19.85 -9.17 -16.27
N THR A 245 19.49 -9.45 -17.51
CA THR A 245 18.48 -8.70 -18.27
C THR A 245 17.31 -9.61 -18.62
N LEU A 246 16.08 -9.11 -18.40
CA LEU A 246 14.85 -9.80 -18.74
C LEU A 246 13.82 -8.81 -19.32
N ASN A 247 13.02 -9.26 -20.28
CA ASN A 247 11.87 -8.48 -20.76
C ASN A 247 10.70 -8.67 -19.80
N LEU A 248 10.18 -7.57 -19.27
CA LEU A 248 9.07 -7.56 -18.32
C LEU A 248 7.93 -6.68 -18.85
N ALA A 249 6.70 -7.12 -18.66
CA ALA A 249 5.52 -6.27 -18.84
C ALA A 249 5.40 -5.26 -17.69
N ALA A 250 4.81 -4.10 -17.94
CA ALA A 250 4.40 -3.21 -16.85
C ALA A 250 3.44 -3.94 -15.90
N GLY A 251 3.60 -3.75 -14.59
CA GLY A 251 2.82 -4.43 -13.56
C GLY A 251 3.67 -5.12 -12.50
N SER A 252 3.02 -5.90 -11.64
CA SER A 252 3.67 -6.61 -10.54
C SER A 252 4.21 -7.98 -10.98
N HIS A 253 5.43 -8.32 -10.57
CA HIS A 253 6.07 -9.62 -10.83
C HIS A 253 6.60 -10.20 -9.54
N ASP A 254 6.50 -11.52 -9.35
CA ASP A 254 7.11 -12.16 -8.18
C ASP A 254 8.62 -11.93 -8.14
N LEU A 255 9.17 -11.68 -6.96
CA LEU A 255 10.59 -11.49 -6.70
C LEU A 255 11.03 -12.42 -5.58
N GLU A 256 12.10 -13.17 -5.83
CA GLU A 256 12.80 -13.93 -4.79
C GLU A 256 14.30 -13.62 -4.85
N VAL A 257 14.90 -13.35 -3.69
CA VAL A 257 16.33 -13.16 -3.55
C VAL A 257 16.83 -14.10 -2.46
N LEU A 258 17.78 -14.94 -2.82
CA LEU A 258 18.48 -15.82 -1.89
C LEU A 258 19.89 -15.26 -1.67
N TYR A 259 20.36 -15.28 -0.44
CA TYR A 259 21.67 -14.78 -0.06
C TYR A 259 22.23 -15.55 1.12
N PHE A 260 23.54 -15.76 1.17
CA PHE A 260 24.21 -16.29 2.35
C PHE A 260 25.50 -15.55 2.65
N GLU A 261 25.92 -15.62 3.90
CA GLU A 261 27.20 -15.13 4.38
C GLU A 261 27.88 -16.18 5.25
N ASP A 262 29.21 -16.33 5.11
CA ASP A 262 30.03 -17.15 6.03
C ASP A 262 30.73 -16.27 7.05
N THR A 263 31.77 -15.53 6.66
CA THR A 263 32.54 -14.69 7.57
C THR A 263 33.17 -13.49 6.86
N GLY A 264 33.33 -12.39 7.60
CA GLY A 264 34.08 -11.23 7.15
C GLY A 264 33.15 -10.06 6.83
N ASN A 265 33.48 -9.36 5.75
CA ASN A 265 32.61 -8.30 5.22
C ASN A 265 31.40 -8.94 4.58
N HIS A 266 30.26 -8.26 4.65
CA HIS A 266 29.03 -8.78 4.07
C HIS A 266 28.21 -7.67 3.42
N GLY A 267 27.46 -8.00 2.39
CA GLY A 267 26.61 -7.04 1.70
C GLY A 267 25.64 -7.69 0.74
N LEU A 268 24.53 -7.00 0.48
CA LEU A 268 23.53 -7.38 -0.52
C LEU A 268 22.84 -6.12 -1.06
N THR A 269 22.99 -5.85 -2.35
CA THR A 269 22.38 -4.70 -3.02
C THR A 269 21.58 -5.15 -4.23
N LEU A 270 20.44 -4.50 -4.49
CA LEU A 270 19.64 -4.71 -5.69
C LEU A 270 19.38 -3.38 -6.39
N ALA A 271 19.84 -3.27 -7.63
CA ALA A 271 19.61 -2.15 -8.51
C ALA A 271 18.97 -2.60 -9.83
N TRP A 272 18.32 -1.66 -10.51
CA TRP A 272 17.69 -1.88 -11.80
C TRP A 272 17.97 -0.74 -12.79
N GLN A 273 17.82 -1.01 -14.08
CA GLN A 273 17.88 -0.06 -15.18
C GLN A 273 16.91 -0.53 -16.26
N GLY A 274 16.18 0.38 -16.91
CA GLY A 274 15.17 0.01 -17.90
C GLY A 274 14.46 1.21 -18.52
N PRO A 275 13.37 1.00 -19.28
CA PRO A 275 12.57 2.09 -19.84
C PRO A 275 12.14 3.09 -18.76
N GLY A 276 12.43 4.38 -19.00
CA GLY A 276 12.17 5.44 -18.02
C GLY A 276 13.22 5.59 -16.90
N VAL A 277 14.21 4.68 -16.82
CA VAL A 277 15.30 4.69 -15.82
C VAL A 277 16.64 4.63 -16.54
N ALA A 278 17.15 5.79 -16.97
CA ALA A 278 18.33 5.88 -17.84
C ALA A 278 19.63 5.39 -17.20
N THR A 279 19.78 5.55 -15.88
CA THR A 279 20.96 5.15 -15.11
C THR A 279 20.56 4.10 -14.09
N ALA A 280 21.38 3.06 -13.92
CA ALA A 280 21.15 2.05 -12.90
C ALA A 280 21.00 2.70 -11.51
N THR A 281 19.90 2.40 -10.83
CA THR A 281 19.57 2.92 -9.50
C THR A 281 19.12 1.77 -8.63
N THR A 282 19.34 1.86 -7.31
CA THR A 282 18.75 0.92 -6.35
C THR A 282 17.24 0.87 -6.54
N VAL A 283 16.66 -0.33 -6.42
CA VAL A 283 15.21 -0.51 -6.49
C VAL A 283 14.56 0.26 -5.34
N PRO A 284 13.63 1.20 -5.62
CA PRO A 284 12.99 1.98 -4.57
C PRO A 284 12.01 1.13 -3.75
N PRO A 285 11.78 1.44 -2.47
CA PRO A 285 10.84 0.69 -1.62
C PRO A 285 9.42 0.66 -2.18
N SER A 286 9.01 1.74 -2.86
CA SER A 286 7.70 1.85 -3.51
C SER A 286 7.51 0.88 -4.67
N ALA A 287 8.58 0.27 -5.17
CA ALA A 287 8.52 -0.78 -6.19
C ALA A 287 8.45 -2.19 -5.58
N LEU A 288 8.50 -2.35 -4.25
CA LEU A 288 8.53 -3.65 -3.58
C LEU A 288 7.28 -3.84 -2.72
N SER A 289 6.66 -5.02 -2.81
CA SER A 289 5.48 -5.36 -2.01
C SER A 289 5.50 -6.82 -1.55
N ASN A 290 4.89 -7.11 -0.40
CA ASN A 290 4.73 -8.49 0.07
C ASN A 290 3.77 -9.21 -0.90
N GLY A 291 4.25 -10.29 -1.54
CA GLY A 291 3.47 -11.06 -2.53
C GLY A 291 2.42 -11.96 -1.89
N SER A 292 1.52 -12.54 -2.70
CA SER A 292 0.31 -13.29 -2.29
C SER A 292 0.52 -14.60 -1.53
N GLY A 293 1.75 -15.08 -1.37
CA GLY A 293 2.03 -16.48 -1.01
C GLY A 293 2.78 -16.72 0.30
N PHE A 294 3.24 -15.66 0.99
CA PHE A 294 4.10 -15.80 2.17
C PHE A 294 3.66 -14.86 3.30
N ALA A 295 2.95 -15.42 4.28
CA ALA A 295 2.49 -14.71 5.47
C ALA A 295 3.63 -14.52 6.49
N VAL A 296 4.54 -13.59 6.21
CA VAL A 296 5.42 -13.07 7.26
C VAL A 296 4.67 -11.97 7.99
N GLU A 297 4.30 -12.26 9.23
CA GLU A 297 3.53 -11.38 10.10
C GLU A 297 4.22 -10.00 10.24
N PHE A 298 3.53 -8.93 9.81
CA PHE A 298 3.95 -7.53 9.98
C PHE A 298 3.18 -6.93 11.16
N PRO A 299 3.58 -7.10 12.43
CA PRO A 299 2.86 -6.44 13.51
C PRO A 299 3.04 -4.92 13.39
N PRO A 300 1.99 -4.11 13.65
CA PRO A 300 2.10 -2.66 13.64
C PRO A 300 3.17 -2.14 14.60
N ILE A 301 3.41 -2.88 15.69
CA ILE A 301 4.51 -2.64 16.62
C ILE A 301 5.38 -3.89 16.72
N ALA A 302 6.67 -3.74 16.45
CA ALA A 302 7.69 -4.79 16.63
C ALA A 302 8.84 -4.25 17.47
N LEU A 303 9.17 -4.93 18.57
CA LEU A 303 10.21 -4.50 19.50
C LEU A 303 11.28 -5.58 19.69
N ALA A 304 12.55 -5.18 19.70
CA ALA A 304 13.63 -6.10 20.03
C ALA A 304 13.63 -6.48 21.52
N ASP A 305 13.07 -5.61 22.38
CA ASP A 305 13.28 -5.70 23.81
C ASP A 305 12.11 -5.12 24.61
N THR A 306 12.26 -3.96 25.25
CA THR A 306 11.32 -3.48 26.27
C THR A 306 10.10 -2.72 25.71
N LEU A 307 8.94 -2.91 26.35
CA LEU A 307 7.74 -2.08 26.17
C LEU A 307 7.25 -1.54 27.53
N TYR A 308 7.22 -0.21 27.69
CA TYR A 308 6.67 0.44 28.89
C TYR A 308 5.52 1.37 28.54
N ILE A 309 4.38 1.23 29.24
CA ILE A 309 3.20 2.09 29.06
C ILE A 309 2.73 2.58 30.43
N TRP A 310 2.99 3.84 30.73
CA TRP A 310 2.66 4.46 32.01
C TRP A 310 1.54 5.47 31.80
N GLY A 311 0.31 5.08 32.11
CA GLY A 311 -0.83 6.00 32.03
C GLY A 311 -0.79 7.06 33.12
N ASP A 312 -1.75 7.98 33.10
CA ASP A 312 -1.91 9.03 34.12
C ASP A 312 -3.05 8.73 35.11
N ASN A 313 -3.62 7.52 35.07
CA ASN A 313 -4.78 7.09 35.84
C ASN A 313 -6.08 7.88 35.53
N THR A 314 -6.17 8.55 34.38
CA THR A 314 -7.40 9.21 33.92
C THR A 314 -8.19 8.33 32.92
N ALA A 315 -9.26 8.87 32.35
CA ALA A 315 -9.98 8.23 31.24
C ALA A 315 -9.20 8.29 29.91
N ASN A 316 -8.23 9.22 29.81
CA ASN A 316 -7.41 9.45 28.63
C ASN A 316 -5.98 8.90 28.79
N ALA A 317 -5.76 8.03 29.78
CA ALA A 317 -4.49 7.40 30.04
C ALA A 317 -3.89 6.74 28.79
N ALA A 318 -2.56 6.62 28.78
CA ALA A 318 -1.78 6.11 27.67
C ALA A 318 -2.37 4.85 27.04
N SER A 319 -2.55 4.86 25.73
CA SER A 319 -3.24 3.80 25.01
C SER A 319 -2.60 3.45 23.68
N ILE A 320 -2.71 2.18 23.32
CA ILE A 320 -2.40 1.68 21.99
C ILE A 320 -3.66 1.03 21.41
N ASP A 321 -4.03 1.38 20.20
CA ASP A 321 -5.13 0.79 19.43
C ASP A 321 -4.74 0.63 17.95
N GLY A 322 -5.66 0.16 17.10
CA GLY A 322 -5.39 -0.06 15.69
C GLY A 322 -6.30 0.74 14.75
N PHE A 323 -5.87 0.88 13.50
CA PHE A 323 -6.71 1.30 12.36
C PHE A 323 -6.14 0.72 11.07
N SER A 324 -6.93 0.69 9.99
CA SER A 324 -6.42 0.32 8.68
C SER A 324 -6.25 1.56 7.81
N ALA A 325 -5.01 1.90 7.43
CA ALA A 325 -4.76 3.01 6.49
C ALA A 325 -5.39 2.74 5.12
N ALA A 326 -5.54 1.48 4.72
CA ALA A 326 -6.25 1.08 3.50
C ALA A 326 -7.76 1.39 3.56
N ALA A 327 -8.34 1.46 4.77
CA ALA A 327 -9.73 1.90 4.99
C ALA A 327 -9.86 3.43 5.16
N GLY A 328 -8.77 4.17 5.01
CA GLY A 328 -8.71 5.63 5.16
C GLY A 328 -8.07 6.07 6.48
N SER A 329 -8.24 7.36 6.79
CA SER A 329 -7.65 7.97 7.99
C SER A 329 -8.22 7.37 9.29
N TYR A 330 -7.43 7.44 10.36
CA TYR A 330 -7.86 7.05 11.71
C TYR A 330 -9.07 7.87 12.18
N GLY A 331 -10.10 7.20 12.71
CA GLY A 331 -11.26 7.83 13.34
C GLY A 331 -12.58 7.12 13.03
N GLY A 332 -13.63 7.46 13.80
CA GLY A 332 -14.97 6.91 13.60
C GLY A 332 -14.98 5.38 13.60
N ALA A 333 -15.54 4.77 12.54
CA ALA A 333 -15.60 3.32 12.38
C ALA A 333 -14.24 2.65 12.07
N ASN A 334 -13.20 3.42 11.74
CA ASN A 334 -11.85 2.92 11.47
C ASN A 334 -10.98 2.83 12.74
N VAL A 335 -11.57 2.92 13.93
CA VAL A 335 -10.87 2.67 15.21
C VAL A 335 -11.10 1.21 15.60
N LEU A 336 -10.02 0.43 15.58
CA LEU A 336 -10.03 -1.00 15.85
C LEU A 336 -9.65 -1.28 17.30
N THR A 337 -10.41 -2.13 17.97
CA THR A 337 -10.27 -2.38 19.42
C THR A 337 -9.75 -3.77 19.77
N ASP A 338 -9.66 -4.67 18.78
CA ASP A 338 -9.33 -6.09 18.94
C ASP A 338 -8.34 -6.62 17.90
N ARG A 339 -8.08 -5.88 16.81
CA ARG A 339 -7.25 -6.36 15.68
C ARG A 339 -5.79 -5.90 15.70
N LEU A 340 -5.38 -5.10 16.69
CA LEU A 340 -4.00 -4.68 16.83
C LEU A 340 -3.14 -5.84 17.36
N LEU A 341 -1.97 -6.05 16.75
CA LEU A 341 -0.91 -6.86 17.33
C LEU A 341 0.30 -6.03 17.75
N VAL A 342 0.73 -6.21 19.00
CA VAL A 342 2.01 -5.74 19.51
C VAL A 342 2.94 -6.93 19.67
N ALA A 343 4.15 -6.89 19.10
CA ALA A 343 5.13 -7.96 19.22
C ALA A 343 6.43 -7.45 19.86
N THR A 344 6.98 -8.21 20.79
CA THR A 344 8.32 -8.01 21.35
C THR A 344 9.10 -9.33 21.37
N ASN A 345 10.43 -9.25 21.22
CA ASN A 345 11.35 -10.37 21.43
C ASN A 345 11.79 -10.56 22.88
N ALA A 346 11.26 -9.78 23.83
CA ALA A 346 11.61 -9.92 25.23
C ALA A 346 11.18 -11.26 25.84
N THR A 347 12.10 -11.86 26.61
CA THR A 347 11.88 -13.11 27.37
C THR A 347 12.18 -12.96 28.86
N GLY A 348 12.84 -11.86 29.26
CA GLY A 348 13.18 -11.58 30.66
C GLY A 348 11.97 -11.16 31.50
N SER A 349 12.09 -11.30 32.82
CA SER A 349 11.04 -10.88 33.77
C SER A 349 10.76 -9.38 33.68
N GLN A 350 9.47 -9.00 33.71
CA GLN A 350 8.96 -7.63 33.74
C GLN A 350 9.51 -6.70 32.64
N ARG A 351 9.80 -7.25 31.45
CA ARG A 351 10.26 -6.47 30.29
C ARG A 351 9.12 -5.80 29.53
N VAL A 352 7.87 -6.18 29.81
CA VAL A 352 6.69 -5.40 29.46
C VAL A 352 6.03 -4.93 30.75
N GLN A 353 5.89 -3.61 30.91
CA GLN A 353 5.25 -3.03 32.09
C GLN A 353 4.16 -2.04 31.70
N MET A 354 3.00 -2.18 32.31
CA MET A 354 1.90 -1.25 32.13
C MET A 354 1.33 -0.81 33.48
N THR A 355 1.00 0.46 33.64
CA THR A 355 0.43 0.98 34.89
C THR A 355 -0.57 2.10 34.67
N GLN A 356 -1.27 2.50 35.73
CA GLN A 356 -2.09 3.71 35.81
C GLN A 356 -3.13 3.81 34.69
N ARG A 357 -3.95 2.75 34.55
CA ARG A 357 -5.02 2.60 33.53
C ARG A 357 -4.53 2.61 32.08
N ALA A 358 -3.23 2.38 31.84
CA ALA A 358 -2.69 2.15 30.51
C ALA A 358 -3.41 1.00 29.79
N ARG A 359 -3.60 1.13 28.47
CA ARG A 359 -4.32 0.12 27.67
C ARG A 359 -3.59 -0.27 26.39
N ILE A 360 -3.66 -1.56 26.08
CA ILE A 360 -3.45 -2.09 24.73
C ILE A 360 -4.80 -2.68 24.29
N ASN A 361 -5.40 -2.07 23.28
CA ASN A 361 -6.62 -2.54 22.62
C ASN A 361 -6.23 -3.50 21.48
N GLY A 362 -5.83 -4.70 21.86
CA GLY A 362 -5.25 -5.69 20.97
C GLY A 362 -4.49 -6.76 21.73
N SER A 363 -3.75 -7.59 20.99
CA SER A 363 -2.96 -8.68 21.54
C SER A 363 -1.49 -8.29 21.72
N LEU A 364 -0.84 -8.88 22.72
CA LEU A 364 0.59 -8.74 22.96
C LEU A 364 1.31 -10.08 22.82
N HIS A 365 2.27 -10.16 21.90
CA HIS A 365 3.10 -11.33 21.69
C HIS A 365 4.52 -11.09 22.20
N ILE A 366 5.05 -11.98 23.03
CA ILE A 366 6.42 -11.91 23.59
C ILE A 366 7.39 -12.87 22.89
N GLY A 367 8.68 -12.78 23.22
CA GLY A 367 9.73 -13.51 22.53
C GLY A 367 9.65 -15.03 22.69
N PRO A 368 10.22 -15.81 21.75
CA PRO A 368 10.23 -17.27 21.83
C PRO A 368 10.86 -17.82 23.10
N GLY A 369 10.19 -18.81 23.69
CA GLY A 369 10.59 -19.41 24.96
C GLY A 369 10.34 -18.52 26.19
N GLY A 370 9.82 -17.31 26.02
CA GLY A 370 9.39 -16.45 27.12
C GLY A 370 8.08 -16.94 27.75
N ASN A 371 7.90 -16.68 29.05
CA ASN A 371 6.64 -16.92 29.76
C ASN A 371 5.88 -15.59 29.93
N PRO A 372 4.69 -15.41 29.32
CA PRO A 372 3.93 -14.16 29.43
C PRO A 372 3.66 -13.73 30.87
N ALA A 373 3.42 -14.69 31.77
CA ALA A 373 3.13 -14.41 33.18
C ALA A 373 4.31 -13.77 33.95
N SER A 374 5.55 -13.99 33.51
CA SER A 374 6.73 -13.32 34.10
C SER A 374 7.18 -12.10 33.31
N VAL A 375 7.04 -12.14 31.98
CA VAL A 375 7.51 -11.05 31.10
C VAL A 375 6.61 -9.82 31.19
N VAL A 376 5.30 -10.03 31.33
CA VAL A 376 4.28 -8.97 31.34
C VAL A 376 3.85 -8.67 32.78
N ALA A 377 4.05 -7.42 33.20
CA ALA A 377 3.64 -6.92 34.49
C ALA A 377 2.59 -5.81 34.32
N LEU A 378 1.36 -6.11 34.73
CA LEU A 378 0.24 -5.17 34.72
C LEU A 378 -0.01 -4.66 36.15
N TYR A 379 0.10 -3.34 36.32
CA TYR A 379 -0.13 -2.64 37.58
C TYR A 379 -1.32 -1.69 37.45
N THR A 380 -1.89 -1.26 38.58
CA THR A 380 -2.84 -0.14 38.69
C THR A 380 -3.87 -0.06 37.53
N ASN A 381 -4.73 -1.07 37.43
CA ASN A 381 -5.82 -1.15 36.43
C ASN A 381 -5.36 -1.09 34.95
N ALA A 382 -4.10 -1.38 34.64
CA ALA A 382 -3.65 -1.54 33.27
C ALA A 382 -4.24 -2.80 32.63
N GLN A 383 -4.51 -2.74 31.32
CA GLN A 383 -5.23 -3.80 30.61
C GLN A 383 -4.67 -4.06 29.21
N ILE A 384 -4.64 -5.34 28.84
CA ILE A 384 -4.41 -5.81 27.46
C ILE A 384 -5.66 -6.59 27.07
N THR A 385 -6.43 -6.10 26.10
CA THR A 385 -7.76 -6.66 25.79
C THR A 385 -7.69 -8.02 25.09
N GLY A 386 -6.72 -8.23 24.21
CA GLY A 386 -6.47 -9.50 23.51
C GLY A 386 -5.61 -10.49 24.28
N GLY A 387 -5.18 -10.13 25.49
CA GLY A 387 -4.29 -10.95 26.31
C GLY A 387 -2.84 -10.97 25.80
N SER A 388 -2.03 -11.86 26.38
CA SER A 388 -0.62 -12.01 26.02
C SER A 388 -0.21 -13.46 25.83
N SER A 389 0.63 -13.72 24.83
CA SER A 389 1.10 -15.06 24.46
C SER A 389 2.57 -15.04 24.02
N ALA A 390 3.22 -16.20 24.02
CA ALA A 390 4.59 -16.34 23.52
C ALA A 390 4.60 -16.72 22.04
N ARG A 391 5.51 -16.11 21.28
CA ARG A 391 5.68 -16.44 19.86
C ARG A 391 6.50 -17.72 19.69
N PRO A 392 6.24 -18.54 18.66
CA PRO A 392 7.12 -19.65 18.32
C PRO A 392 8.43 -19.17 17.67
N VAL A 393 8.42 -18.01 17.01
CA VAL A 393 9.57 -17.42 16.28
C VAL A 393 9.67 -15.92 16.59
N ALA A 394 10.91 -15.44 16.68
CA ALA A 394 11.20 -14.05 16.99
C ALA A 394 10.66 -13.12 15.89
N VAL A 395 10.11 -11.98 16.28
CA VAL A 395 9.71 -10.94 15.33
C VAL A 395 10.95 -10.25 14.76
N GLY A 396 10.99 -10.08 13.45
CA GLY A 396 12.05 -9.35 12.77
C GLY A 396 12.00 -7.86 13.12
N ILE A 397 13.13 -7.33 13.58
CA ILE A 397 13.32 -5.88 13.75
C ILE A 397 14.22 -5.41 12.62
N HIS A 398 13.62 -4.66 11.71
CA HIS A 398 14.24 -4.37 10.43
C HIS A 398 15.29 -3.27 10.56
N ARG A 399 16.51 -3.62 10.16
CA ARG A 399 17.51 -2.62 9.81
C ARG A 399 17.08 -1.96 8.50
N HIS A 400 16.95 -0.66 8.52
CA HIS A 400 16.89 0.15 7.30
C HIS A 400 18.28 0.71 6.99
N LEU A 401 18.43 1.16 5.75
CA LEU A 401 19.70 1.57 5.19
C LEU A 401 19.78 3.08 5.00
N ASP A 402 20.94 3.53 4.56
CA ASP A 402 21.06 4.84 3.93
C ASP A 402 20.17 4.92 2.67
N PRO A 403 19.82 6.14 2.21
CA PRO A 403 18.98 6.34 1.04
C PRO A 403 19.37 5.47 -0.15
N TRP A 404 18.37 4.90 -0.82
CA TRP A 404 18.55 4.04 -1.99
C TRP A 404 19.00 4.81 -3.24
N GLN A 405 19.15 6.13 -3.18
CA GLN A 405 19.64 6.96 -4.27
C GLN A 405 20.82 7.82 -3.80
N THR A 406 21.67 8.23 -4.75
CA THR A 406 22.73 9.19 -4.48
C THR A 406 22.14 10.49 -3.97
N MET A 407 22.52 10.87 -2.75
CA MET A 407 22.04 12.09 -2.12
C MET A 407 22.90 13.30 -2.50
N PRO A 408 22.32 14.52 -2.56
CA PRO A 408 23.10 15.75 -2.76
C PRO A 408 24.08 15.98 -1.62
N ALA A 409 25.07 16.84 -1.85
CA ALA A 409 25.98 17.30 -0.79
C ALA A 409 25.20 17.92 0.38
N SER A 410 25.73 17.77 1.59
CA SER A 410 25.13 18.33 2.80
C SER A 410 25.05 19.84 2.73
N SER A 411 23.90 20.40 3.11
CA SER A 411 23.70 21.84 3.30
C SER A 411 24.22 22.33 4.67
N GLY A 412 24.92 21.49 5.45
CA GLY A 412 25.31 21.79 6.82
C GLY A 412 24.11 21.77 7.77
N SER A 413 24.27 22.36 8.96
CA SER A 413 23.20 22.49 9.95
C SER A 413 22.31 23.68 9.60
N ILE A 414 21.01 23.43 9.44
CA ILE A 414 20.03 24.43 8.98
C ILE A 414 18.90 24.55 10.00
N THR A 415 18.52 25.80 10.28
CA THR A 415 17.33 26.14 11.06
C THR A 415 16.35 26.91 10.18
N TYR A 416 15.16 26.34 9.94
CA TYR A 416 14.07 27.07 9.31
C TYR A 416 13.19 27.74 10.37
N ASN A 417 13.04 29.05 10.26
CA ASN A 417 12.17 29.87 11.14
C ASN A 417 10.95 30.44 10.38
N SER A 418 10.75 30.00 9.14
CA SER A 418 9.66 30.42 8.26
C SER A 418 9.28 29.27 7.32
N SER A 419 8.08 29.35 6.75
CA SER A 419 7.57 28.32 5.84
C SER A 419 8.47 28.10 4.63
N GLN A 420 8.64 26.85 4.22
CA GLN A 420 9.47 26.44 3.09
C GLN A 420 8.72 25.44 2.22
N THR A 421 9.10 25.34 0.95
CA THR A 421 8.72 24.22 0.09
C THR A 421 9.98 23.42 -0.26
N ILE A 422 9.94 22.11 -0.04
CA ILE A 422 11.01 21.19 -0.44
C ILE A 422 10.44 20.30 -1.54
N SER A 423 11.00 20.44 -2.75
CA SER A 423 10.55 19.71 -3.95
C SER A 423 11.61 18.76 -4.52
N THR A 424 12.77 18.70 -3.90
CA THR A 424 13.89 17.85 -4.32
C THR A 424 14.55 17.20 -3.11
N ASN A 425 15.27 16.10 -3.32
CA ASN A 425 16.04 15.45 -2.27
C ASN A 425 17.03 16.44 -1.61
N ARG A 426 17.25 16.31 -0.30
CA ARG A 426 18.14 17.19 0.47
C ARG A 426 18.96 16.40 1.49
N THR A 427 20.17 16.87 1.75
CA THR A 427 21.04 16.36 2.83
C THR A 427 21.37 17.51 3.79
N PHE A 428 21.27 17.24 5.09
CA PHE A 428 21.60 18.16 6.16
C PHE A 428 22.57 17.51 7.15
N GLN A 429 23.35 18.33 7.85
CA GLN A 429 24.04 17.88 9.06
C GLN A 429 23.04 17.83 10.21
N ASP A 430 22.38 18.94 10.53
CA ASP A 430 21.24 19.00 11.43
C ASP A 430 20.12 19.76 10.73
N LEU A 431 18.87 19.40 10.99
CA LEU A 431 17.72 20.14 10.51
C LEU A 431 16.78 20.44 11.68
N SER A 432 16.65 21.72 12.00
CA SER A 432 15.71 22.20 13.00
C SER A 432 14.68 23.10 12.35
N VAL A 433 13.41 22.94 12.73
CA VAL A 433 12.31 23.79 12.25
C VAL A 433 11.55 24.35 13.43
N TRP A 434 11.45 25.67 13.46
CA TRP A 434 10.81 26.44 14.52
C TRP A 434 9.92 27.55 13.94
N GLY A 435 9.15 28.18 14.82
CA GLY A 435 8.36 29.35 14.51
C GLY A 435 6.86 29.08 14.47
N ASN A 436 6.10 30.10 14.85
CA ASN A 436 4.65 30.05 14.93
C ASN A 436 4.03 29.92 13.53
N ASN A 437 3.14 28.95 13.35
CA ASN A 437 2.44 28.67 12.09
C ASN A 437 3.37 28.38 10.89
N THR A 438 4.63 28.00 11.14
CA THR A 438 5.56 27.60 10.09
C THR A 438 5.10 26.30 9.44
N VAL A 439 5.04 26.29 8.10
CA VAL A 439 4.67 25.11 7.31
C VAL A 439 5.81 24.73 6.37
N ILE A 440 6.30 23.50 6.48
CA ILE A 440 7.21 22.89 5.50
C ILE A 440 6.37 22.03 4.57
N THR A 441 6.23 22.48 3.33
CA THR A 441 5.46 21.77 2.30
C THR A 441 6.39 20.86 1.50
N ILE A 442 6.07 19.57 1.44
CA ILE A 442 6.73 18.60 0.57
C ILE A 442 5.95 18.49 -0.74
N SER A 443 6.63 18.74 -1.86
CA SER A 443 6.05 18.64 -3.20
C SER A 443 6.78 17.55 -4.01
N GLY A 444 6.06 16.50 -4.41
CA GLY A 444 6.63 15.34 -5.09
C GLY A 444 7.22 14.29 -4.14
N ASN A 445 8.05 13.40 -4.69
CA ASN A 445 8.67 12.29 -3.95
C ASN A 445 10.04 12.72 -3.45
N VAL A 446 10.13 13.07 -2.17
CA VAL A 446 11.32 13.70 -1.58
C VAL A 446 11.96 12.79 -0.54
N ILE A 447 13.29 12.66 -0.63
CA ILE A 447 14.14 12.06 0.38
C ILE A 447 14.89 13.16 1.13
N ILE A 448 14.79 13.20 2.45
CA ILE A 448 15.61 14.06 3.31
C ILE A 448 16.55 13.18 4.12
N ARG A 449 17.86 13.40 3.98
CA ARG A 449 18.89 12.78 4.82
C ARG A 449 19.42 13.78 5.83
N CYS A 450 19.50 13.39 7.10
CA CYS A 450 20.12 14.16 8.16
C CYS A 450 21.18 13.30 8.85
N THR A 451 22.45 13.73 8.84
CA THR A 451 23.54 12.96 9.47
C THR A 451 23.62 13.18 10.98
N GLY A 452 22.92 14.18 11.50
CA GLY A 452 22.78 14.53 12.89
C GLY A 452 21.30 14.61 13.27
N ASN A 453 20.92 15.60 14.06
CA ASN A 453 19.61 15.66 14.69
C ASN A 453 18.55 16.27 13.76
N PHE A 454 17.31 15.80 13.94
CA PHE A 454 16.14 16.34 13.26
C PHE A 454 15.11 16.79 14.29
N GLN A 455 14.80 18.09 14.28
CA GLN A 455 13.97 18.70 15.32
C GLN A 455 12.85 19.53 14.71
N ILE A 456 11.64 19.34 15.23
CA ILE A 456 10.47 20.12 14.88
C ILE A 456 9.81 20.59 16.18
N GLY A 457 9.57 21.89 16.31
CA GLY A 457 8.93 22.48 17.49
C GLY A 457 7.76 23.41 17.18
N ASP A 458 7.21 24.04 18.23
CA ASP A 458 6.27 25.17 18.23
C ASP A 458 5.18 25.17 17.14
N GLY A 459 4.34 24.13 17.09
CA GLY A 459 3.18 24.08 16.20
C GLY A 459 3.52 24.04 14.71
N VAL A 460 4.78 23.75 14.35
CA VAL A 460 5.22 23.57 12.97
C VAL A 460 4.44 22.44 12.31
N ARG A 461 4.08 22.64 11.05
CA ARG A 461 3.42 21.61 10.23
C ARG A 461 4.32 21.19 9.08
N PHE A 462 4.67 19.91 9.02
CA PHE A 462 5.30 19.27 7.88
C PHE A 462 4.20 18.62 7.05
N GLU A 463 3.80 19.25 5.94
CA GLU A 463 2.63 18.85 5.15
C GLU A 463 3.04 18.30 3.79
N LEU A 464 2.40 17.23 3.36
CA LEU A 464 2.63 16.61 2.05
C LEU A 464 1.56 17.09 1.08
N ALA A 465 1.96 17.70 -0.05
CA ALA A 465 1.05 18.06 -1.13
C ALA A 465 0.36 16.83 -1.73
N GLU A 466 -0.70 17.00 -2.52
CA GLU A 466 -1.39 15.88 -3.18
C GLU A 466 -0.42 15.00 -3.99
N GLY A 467 -0.49 13.68 -3.81
CA GLY A 467 0.41 12.72 -4.47
C GLY A 467 1.87 12.72 -4.00
N ALA A 468 2.28 13.62 -3.09
CA ALA A 468 3.64 13.66 -2.56
C ALA A 468 3.94 12.52 -1.56
N SER A 469 5.20 12.11 -1.48
CA SER A 469 5.71 11.16 -0.48
C SER A 469 7.00 11.68 0.15
N LEU A 470 7.22 11.38 1.42
CA LEU A 470 8.40 11.78 2.17
C LEU A 470 9.12 10.56 2.76
N ALA A 471 10.42 10.45 2.52
CA ALA A 471 11.30 9.52 3.23
C ALA A 471 12.37 10.29 4.00
N LEU A 472 12.39 10.13 5.31
CA LEU A 472 13.34 10.74 6.23
C LEU A 472 14.38 9.71 6.66
N PHE A 473 15.66 10.03 6.47
CA PHE A 473 16.80 9.22 6.88
C PHE A 473 17.64 9.97 7.89
N ILE A 474 17.52 9.64 9.17
CA ILE A 474 18.08 10.42 10.27
C ILE A 474 19.09 9.57 11.05
N ALA A 475 20.34 10.02 11.15
CA ALA A 475 21.37 9.31 11.91
C ALA A 475 21.48 9.76 13.37
N GLY A 476 20.97 10.95 13.72
CA GLY A 476 20.87 11.45 15.09
C GLY A 476 19.50 11.21 15.72
N ASP A 477 19.21 12.00 16.75
CA ASP A 477 17.90 11.95 17.43
C ASP A 477 16.84 12.66 16.58
N VAL A 478 15.62 12.13 16.65
CA VAL A 478 14.44 12.77 16.06
C VAL A 478 13.60 13.31 17.20
N SER A 479 13.15 14.55 17.05
CA SER A 479 12.30 15.13 18.04
C SER A 479 11.17 15.97 17.48
N VAL A 480 9.96 15.67 17.94
CA VAL A 480 8.72 16.34 17.54
C VAL A 480 8.05 16.85 18.81
N TYR A 481 8.08 18.17 19.01
CA TYR A 481 7.64 18.82 20.24
C TYR A 481 6.50 19.81 20.01
N LYS A 482 5.73 20.09 21.06
CA LYS A 482 4.84 21.26 21.20
C LYS A 482 3.86 21.43 20.04
N GLN A 483 2.91 20.50 19.93
CA GLN A 483 1.82 20.53 18.95
C GLN A 483 2.28 20.51 17.48
N ALA A 484 3.56 20.21 17.22
CA ALA A 484 4.06 19.99 15.87
C ALA A 484 3.33 18.82 15.20
N ARG A 485 3.11 18.93 13.88
CA ARG A 485 2.36 17.95 13.09
C ARG A 485 3.18 17.55 11.88
N VAL A 486 3.43 16.25 11.72
CA VAL A 486 4.16 15.69 10.58
C VAL A 486 3.23 14.75 9.82
N ASN A 487 2.99 15.05 8.54
CA ASN A 487 2.11 14.31 7.64
C ASN A 487 0.66 14.14 8.15
N PHE A 488 0.27 14.91 9.16
CA PHE A 488 -1.08 14.84 9.72
C PHE A 488 -2.17 15.30 8.74
N ASN A 489 -1.80 16.10 7.74
CA ASN A 489 -2.72 16.59 6.71
C ASN A 489 -3.22 15.48 5.77
N THR A 490 -2.49 14.38 5.63
CA THR A 490 -2.90 13.27 4.77
C THR A 490 -3.67 12.20 5.54
N GLY A 491 -3.33 11.99 6.82
CA GLY A 491 -3.85 10.87 7.61
C GLY A 491 -3.35 9.50 7.15
N ASP A 492 -2.46 9.45 6.16
CA ASP A 492 -1.97 8.24 5.51
C ASP A 492 -0.48 8.02 5.83
N PRO A 493 -0.15 7.03 6.67
CA PRO A 493 1.23 6.74 7.05
C PRO A 493 2.07 6.17 5.89
N SER A 494 1.45 5.60 4.85
CA SER A 494 2.18 5.03 3.71
C SER A 494 2.97 6.08 2.92
N ARG A 495 2.56 7.34 3.05
CA ARG A 495 3.16 8.51 2.38
C ARG A 495 4.35 9.10 3.14
N CYS A 496 4.61 8.65 4.37
CA CYS A 496 5.71 9.17 5.18
C CYS A 496 6.47 8.04 5.87
N TRP A 497 7.74 7.88 5.52
CA TRP A 497 8.64 6.92 6.12
C TRP A 497 9.73 7.61 6.91
N LEU A 498 9.97 7.15 8.14
CA LEU A 498 11.04 7.62 8.99
C LEU A 498 12.00 6.47 9.33
N PHE A 499 13.25 6.64 8.92
CA PHE A 499 14.32 5.68 9.05
C PHE A 499 15.42 6.27 9.93
N MET A 500 15.62 5.72 11.14
CA MET A 500 16.64 6.17 12.10
C MET A 500 17.88 5.25 12.18
N SER A 501 18.99 5.63 11.55
CA SER A 501 20.14 4.73 11.34
C SER A 501 21.20 4.74 12.44
N GLY A 502 21.12 5.67 13.40
CA GLY A 502 22.09 5.77 14.49
C GLY A 502 21.84 4.76 15.61
N ASP A 503 22.92 4.30 16.23
CA ASP A 503 22.85 3.42 17.40
C ASP A 503 22.35 4.19 18.64
N ASP A 504 21.43 3.57 19.40
CA ASP A 504 20.82 4.11 20.63
C ASP A 504 20.24 5.54 20.48
N ARG A 505 19.68 5.85 19.31
CA ARG A 505 18.99 7.13 19.04
C ARG A 505 17.52 7.09 19.40
N ARG A 506 16.99 8.21 19.87
CA ARG A 506 15.58 8.30 20.28
C ARG A 506 14.73 9.08 19.27
N LEU A 507 13.53 8.56 19.02
CA LEU A 507 12.41 9.35 18.53
C LEU A 507 11.61 9.83 19.73
N LEU A 508 11.69 11.12 20.02
CA LEU A 508 10.93 11.75 21.10
C LEU A 508 9.73 12.52 20.54
N MET A 509 8.54 12.20 21.05
CA MET A 509 7.29 12.93 20.80
C MET A 509 6.74 13.47 22.12
N ALA A 510 6.67 14.79 22.24
CA ALA A 510 6.23 15.45 23.47
C ALA A 510 5.29 16.64 23.20
N ASP A 511 4.53 17.01 24.22
CA ASP A 511 3.63 18.17 24.23
C ASP A 511 2.60 18.17 23.08
N GLN A 512 1.82 17.09 22.96
CA GLN A 512 0.72 16.95 21.98
C GLN A 512 1.19 16.95 20.51
N ALA A 513 2.41 16.51 20.25
CA ALA A 513 2.93 16.30 18.90
C ALA A 513 2.14 15.23 18.15
N LYS A 514 1.98 15.38 16.82
CA LYS A 514 1.34 14.40 15.96
C LYS A 514 2.27 13.95 14.83
N LEU A 515 2.44 12.63 14.68
CA LEU A 515 3.24 12.03 13.62
C LEU A 515 2.44 10.95 12.90
N VAL A 516 2.25 11.09 11.60
CA VAL A 516 1.63 10.06 10.75
C VAL A 516 2.73 9.46 9.87
N ALA A 517 3.29 8.31 10.25
CA ALA A 517 4.42 7.71 9.54
C ALA A 517 4.63 6.22 9.88
N HIS A 518 5.25 5.49 8.95
CA HIS A 518 5.93 4.24 9.29
C HIS A 518 7.36 4.53 9.77
N VAL A 519 7.66 4.10 11.00
CA VAL A 519 8.93 4.37 11.68
C VAL A 519 9.75 3.08 11.80
N ARG A 520 11.02 3.16 11.44
CA ARG A 520 12.04 2.14 11.69
C ARG A 520 13.17 2.78 12.52
N ASN A 521 13.35 2.28 13.73
CA ASN A 521 14.42 2.68 14.65
C ASN A 521 15.02 1.44 15.33
N PRO A 522 15.66 0.53 14.57
CA PRO A 522 16.05 -0.80 15.00
C PRO A 522 16.95 -0.78 16.25
N TYR A 523 17.80 0.22 16.39
CA TYR A 523 18.77 0.32 17.48
C TYR A 523 18.36 1.27 18.60
N GLY A 524 17.18 1.87 18.50
CA GLY A 524 16.82 2.99 19.34
C GLY A 524 15.45 2.86 19.99
N SER A 525 15.04 3.94 20.66
CA SER A 525 13.79 4.02 21.40
C SER A 525 12.77 4.92 20.71
N LEU A 526 11.50 4.62 20.94
CA LEU A 526 10.40 5.57 20.80
C LEU A 526 9.94 5.99 22.19
N GLU A 527 9.93 7.29 22.42
CA GLU A 527 9.47 7.91 23.67
C GLU A 527 8.33 8.87 23.34
N MET A 528 7.16 8.62 23.91
CA MET A 528 5.96 9.43 23.70
C MET A 528 5.41 9.89 25.04
N GLU A 529 5.14 11.18 25.18
CA GLU A 529 4.59 11.78 26.40
C GLU A 529 3.70 12.99 26.08
N GLY A 530 3.01 13.51 27.10
CA GLY A 530 2.23 14.74 26.98
C GLY A 530 0.98 14.75 27.87
N PHE A 531 0.68 15.94 28.40
CA PHE A 531 -0.44 16.23 29.28
C PHE A 531 -1.48 17.12 28.57
N GLY A 532 -2.75 17.07 29.00
CA GLY A 532 -3.78 18.02 28.57
C GLY A 532 -4.77 17.54 27.49
N GLY A 533 -4.75 16.26 27.14
CA GLY A 533 -5.86 15.51 26.54
C GLY A 533 -6.31 15.92 25.13
N PRO A 534 -5.96 15.16 24.08
CA PRO A 534 -5.00 14.05 24.05
C PRO A 534 -3.53 14.52 24.15
N GLY A 535 -2.64 13.65 24.63
CA GLY A 535 -1.19 13.85 24.61
C GLY A 535 -0.60 13.71 23.21
N SER A 536 0.68 13.34 23.07
CA SER A 536 1.28 13.12 21.75
C SER A 536 0.71 11.85 21.08
N GLU A 537 0.53 11.89 19.76
CA GLU A 537 -0.15 10.83 18.99
C GLU A 537 0.68 10.40 17.77
N LEU A 538 0.92 9.09 17.63
CA LEU A 538 1.59 8.50 16.47
C LEU A 538 0.60 7.59 15.72
N TYR A 539 0.51 7.75 14.41
CA TYR A 539 -0.35 6.96 13.51
C TYR A 539 0.54 6.24 12.49
N GLY A 540 0.48 4.91 12.45
CA GLY A 540 1.29 4.10 11.54
C GLY A 540 1.93 2.90 12.22
N THR A 541 3.21 2.65 11.96
CA THR A 541 3.90 1.48 12.53
C THR A 541 5.21 1.87 13.18
N TYR A 542 5.64 1.13 14.20
CA TYR A 542 6.94 1.34 14.84
C TYR A 542 7.67 0.01 15.02
N HIS A 543 8.82 -0.12 14.36
CA HIS A 543 9.74 -1.24 14.58
C HIS A 543 11.05 -0.72 15.16
N GLY A 544 11.42 -1.16 16.35
CA GLY A 544 12.62 -0.65 17.01
C GLY A 544 13.12 -1.49 18.18
N ARG A 545 14.01 -0.93 19.00
CA ARG A 545 14.58 -1.65 20.15
C ARG A 545 13.64 -1.61 21.35
N THR A 546 13.21 -0.41 21.75
CA THR A 546 12.32 -0.21 22.89
C THR A 546 11.23 0.81 22.59
N MET A 547 10.12 0.72 23.32
CA MET A 547 9.05 1.70 23.26
C MET A 547 8.64 2.11 24.67
N MET A 548 8.43 3.40 24.86
CA MET A 548 7.93 3.99 26.09
C MET A 548 6.84 5.02 25.79
N ILE A 549 5.65 4.81 26.37
CA ILE A 549 4.50 5.71 26.25
C ILE A 549 4.11 6.16 27.65
N ARG A 550 3.96 7.47 27.86
CA ARG A 550 3.61 8.07 29.15
C ARG A 550 2.36 8.94 29.06
N ASP A 551 1.75 9.15 30.23
CA ASP A 551 0.68 10.10 30.49
C ASP A 551 -0.58 9.83 29.65
N GLN A 552 -0.90 10.72 28.70
CA GLN A 552 -2.05 10.64 27.80
C GLN A 552 -1.65 10.45 26.34
N ALA A 553 -0.40 10.02 26.09
CA ALA A 553 0.09 9.75 24.74
C ALA A 553 -0.57 8.49 24.14
N ARG A 554 -0.76 8.49 22.82
CA ARG A 554 -1.48 7.43 22.10
C ARG A 554 -0.73 6.95 20.88
N PHE A 555 -0.75 5.64 20.67
CA PHE A 555 -0.23 5.02 19.46
C PHE A 555 -1.37 4.32 18.71
N HIS A 556 -1.57 4.70 17.47
CA HIS A 556 -2.57 4.16 16.57
C HIS A 556 -1.85 3.32 15.53
N GLY A 557 -1.90 2.00 15.70
CA GLY A 557 -1.19 1.04 14.86
C GLY A 557 -1.90 0.79 13.55
N ASP A 558 -1.22 1.04 12.44
CA ASP A 558 -1.72 0.71 11.11
C ASP A 558 -1.64 -0.81 10.88
N VAL A 559 -2.80 -1.46 10.93
CA VAL A 559 -2.95 -2.90 10.69
C VAL A 559 -3.01 -3.24 9.21
N SER A 560 -3.10 -2.26 8.31
CA SER A 560 -3.18 -2.55 6.87
C SER A 560 -1.94 -3.27 6.36
N LEU A 561 -0.77 -3.05 6.99
CA LEU A 561 0.44 -3.82 6.72
C LEU A 561 0.42 -5.23 7.34
N TYR A 562 -0.28 -5.41 8.47
CA TYR A 562 -0.42 -6.66 9.23
C TYR A 562 -1.43 -7.63 8.61
N GLU A 563 -2.64 -7.14 8.34
CA GLU A 563 -3.78 -7.91 7.83
C GLU A 563 -3.63 -8.29 6.36
N SER A 564 -2.65 -7.68 5.70
CA SER A 564 -2.09 -8.12 4.44
C SER A 564 -1.53 -9.57 4.52
N SER A 565 -1.32 -10.12 5.72
CA SER A 565 -0.65 -11.41 5.97
C SER A 565 -1.46 -12.47 6.77
N GLY A 566 -2.71 -12.23 7.19
CA GLY A 566 -3.43 -13.24 8.00
C GLY A 566 -4.92 -13.02 8.13
N GLY A 567 -5.70 -13.99 7.64
CA GLY A 567 -7.13 -14.08 7.92
C GLY A 567 -7.41 -14.48 9.36
N GLY A 568 -8.36 -13.79 9.99
CA GLY A 568 -9.05 -14.20 11.21
C GLY A 568 -10.54 -13.96 11.02
N GLY A 569 -11.32 -15.04 11.02
CA GLY A 569 -12.74 -15.03 10.71
C GLY A 569 -13.58 -14.16 11.63
N GLY A 570 -14.47 -13.40 11.00
CA GLY A 570 -15.60 -12.69 11.59
C GLY A 570 -16.39 -12.06 10.45
N ASN A 571 -17.63 -12.51 10.25
CA ASN A 571 -18.54 -12.16 9.16
C ASN A 571 -18.37 -10.72 8.63
N GLY A 572 -17.91 -10.62 7.38
CA GLY A 572 -17.74 -9.39 6.63
C GLY A 572 -17.29 -9.75 5.23
N SER A 573 -18.23 -10.24 4.44
CA SER A 573 -18.14 -10.41 2.98
C SER A 573 -17.67 -9.11 2.33
N GLY A 574 -16.49 -9.11 1.72
CA GLY A 574 -15.97 -7.93 1.04
C GLY A 574 -14.68 -8.15 0.27
N GLY A 575 -14.58 -9.26 -0.47
CA GLY A 575 -13.69 -9.29 -1.62
C GLY A 575 -14.39 -8.59 -2.77
N SER A 576 -13.86 -7.46 -3.25
CA SER A 576 -14.43 -6.79 -4.43
C SER A 576 -14.41 -7.75 -5.62
N PRO A 577 -15.57 -8.06 -6.25
CA PRO A 577 -15.62 -8.93 -7.41
C PRO A 577 -14.76 -8.34 -8.54
N THR A 578 -13.87 -9.14 -9.11
CA THR A 578 -13.10 -8.76 -10.30
C THR A 578 -13.87 -9.14 -11.55
N ILE A 579 -14.02 -8.19 -12.46
CA ILE A 579 -14.66 -8.40 -13.75
C ILE A 579 -13.69 -9.13 -14.66
N THR A 580 -14.01 -10.37 -15.01
CA THR A 580 -13.12 -11.22 -15.81
C THR A 580 -13.44 -11.17 -17.31
N ALA A 581 -14.66 -10.75 -17.69
CA ALA A 581 -15.05 -10.49 -19.08
C ALA A 581 -16.32 -9.64 -19.18
N TRP A 582 -16.43 -8.83 -20.25
CA TRP A 582 -17.64 -8.13 -20.66
C TRP A 582 -18.14 -8.69 -21.99
N SER A 583 -19.44 -9.00 -22.09
CA SER A 583 -20.07 -9.29 -23.40
C SER A 583 -21.38 -8.52 -23.55
N LEU A 584 -21.58 -7.95 -24.74
CA LEU A 584 -22.76 -7.18 -25.12
C LEU A 584 -23.56 -8.00 -26.11
N GLU A 585 -24.71 -8.54 -25.68
CA GLU A 585 -25.62 -9.28 -26.56
C GLU A 585 -26.75 -8.35 -27.05
N PRO A 586 -27.09 -8.39 -28.35
CA PRO A 586 -28.16 -7.56 -28.91
C PRO A 586 -29.55 -7.86 -28.36
#